data_AF-B9T8K8-F1
#
_entry.id   AF-B9T8K8-F1
#
_cell.length_a   1.000
_cell.length_b   1.000
_cell.length_c   1.000
_cell.angle_alpha   90.00
_cell.angle_beta   90.00
_cell.angle_gamma   90.00
#
_symmetry.space_group_name_H-M   'P 1'
#
loop_
_entity.id
_entity.type
_entity.pdbx_description
1 polymer ?
#
loop_
_entity_poly.entity_id
_entity_poly.type
_entity_poly.pdbx_seq_one_letter_code
_entity_poly.pdbx_strand_id
1 'polypeptide(L)'
;MLNTAKAYEIDSPDMRDMAAQDLVKIKGLQRDLDTQRKSITQPIDAAKKAAMDLFRSPTEYLEQAEILLKSAIQTFDRAEQQRRIAEQARLEEEARKERARLESEAAAREAAARAEADRLSQEAAAAAAAGNVEDAARLQVEAQQRVEQGEAEVMTLQQTATLVTAPITEAPRASAGVSSRKVWKAEVDDKLALIRYVAEHPEYVNLLDANMPAINKIALALKANCPLKGVRVFEDSVIAARAA
;
A
#
# COMPACT_ATOMS: atom_id res chain seq x y z
N MET A 1 38.25 -49.09 37.19
CA MET A 1 38.42 -47.91 38.07
C MET A 1 37.13 -47.52 38.80
N LEU A 2 35.96 -47.40 38.16
CA LEU A 2 34.72 -47.03 38.87
C LEU A 2 34.34 -48.01 40.00
N ASN A 3 34.38 -49.32 39.74
CA ASN A 3 34.09 -50.32 40.77
C ASN A 3 35.15 -50.32 41.89
N THR A 4 36.42 -50.08 41.56
CA THR A 4 37.52 -49.91 42.52
C THR A 4 37.30 -48.68 43.41
N ALA A 5 36.92 -47.54 42.82
CA ALA A 5 36.61 -46.31 43.54
C ALA A 5 35.44 -46.49 44.53
N LYS A 6 34.42 -47.26 44.14
CA LYS A 6 33.27 -47.60 45.00
C LYS A 6 33.61 -48.53 46.16
N ALA A 7 34.71 -49.27 46.07
CA ALA A 7 35.12 -50.26 47.07
C ALA A 7 36.14 -49.71 48.08
N TYR A 8 36.60 -48.46 47.94
CA TYR A 8 37.47 -47.83 48.93
C TYR A 8 36.71 -47.54 50.23
N GLU A 9 37.25 -48.03 51.34
CA GLU A 9 36.95 -47.57 52.69
C GLU A 9 38.21 -46.86 53.22
N ILE A 10 38.09 -45.57 53.55
CA ILE A 10 39.23 -44.73 53.96
C ILE A 10 39.23 -44.61 55.48
N ASP A 11 39.71 -45.65 56.13
CA ASP A 11 39.77 -45.78 57.60
C ASP A 11 41.16 -45.46 58.19
N SER A 12 42.16 -45.27 57.33
CA SER A 12 43.56 -45.10 57.71
C SER A 12 44.31 -44.12 56.79
N PRO A 13 45.42 -43.50 57.27
CA PRO A 13 46.24 -42.62 56.46
C PRO A 13 46.81 -43.27 55.19
N ASP A 14 47.20 -44.54 55.25
CA ASP A 14 47.75 -45.26 54.10
C ASP A 14 46.68 -45.50 53.02
N MET A 15 45.45 -45.86 53.42
CA MET A 15 44.32 -46.03 52.49
C MET A 15 43.91 -44.71 51.83
N ARG A 16 44.00 -43.59 52.57
CA ARG A 16 43.79 -42.24 52.02
C ARG A 16 44.80 -41.93 50.92
N ASP A 17 46.07 -42.25 51.14
CA ASP A 17 47.13 -41.94 50.18
C ASP A 17 47.03 -42.81 48.91
N MET A 18 46.63 -44.08 49.04
CA MET A 18 46.31 -44.95 47.88
C MET A 18 45.11 -44.40 47.08
N ALA A 19 44.03 -44.03 47.76
CA ALA A 19 42.85 -43.43 47.12
C ALA A 19 43.20 -42.10 46.41
N ALA A 20 44.08 -41.28 47.00
CA ALA A 20 44.55 -40.05 46.40
C ALA A 20 45.35 -40.30 45.11
N GLN A 21 46.23 -41.32 45.08
CA GLN A 21 46.96 -41.70 43.87
C GLN A 21 46.01 -42.17 42.75
N ASP A 22 44.99 -42.96 43.08
CA ASP A 22 44.00 -43.40 42.09
C ASP A 22 43.11 -42.26 41.61
N LEU A 23 42.76 -41.30 42.47
CA LEU A 23 42.07 -40.07 42.07
C LEU A 23 42.89 -39.26 41.04
N VAL A 24 44.21 -39.14 41.26
CA VAL A 24 45.11 -38.48 40.30
C VAL A 24 45.10 -39.22 38.96
N LYS A 25 45.13 -40.56 38.95
CA LYS A 25 45.03 -41.36 37.71
C LYS A 25 43.70 -41.13 36.99
N ILE A 26 42.59 -41.12 37.72
CA ILE A 26 41.24 -40.86 37.17
C ILE A 26 41.19 -39.46 36.55
N LYS A 27 41.74 -38.45 37.22
CA LYS A 27 41.84 -37.08 36.69
C LYS A 27 42.67 -37.02 35.41
N GLY A 28 43.77 -37.78 35.33
CA GLY A 28 44.55 -37.96 34.11
C GLY A 28 43.69 -38.49 32.95
N LEU A 29 42.99 -39.61 33.16
CA LEU A 29 42.11 -40.21 32.14
C LEU A 29 40.97 -39.28 31.71
N GLN A 30 40.36 -38.56 32.65
CA GLN A 30 39.34 -37.55 32.32
C GLN A 30 39.90 -36.45 31.42
N ARG A 31 41.12 -35.96 31.71
CA ARG A 31 41.80 -34.96 30.90
C ARG A 31 42.14 -35.50 29.51
N ASP A 32 42.59 -36.73 29.41
CA ASP A 32 42.95 -37.36 28.14
C ASP A 32 41.71 -37.55 27.25
N LEU A 33 40.58 -37.96 27.83
CA LEU A 33 39.29 -38.04 27.12
C LEU A 33 38.81 -36.67 26.62
N ASP A 34 38.90 -35.61 27.44
CA ASP A 34 38.54 -34.26 26.97
C ASP A 34 39.50 -33.76 25.88
N THR A 35 40.78 -34.12 25.96
CA THR A 35 41.78 -33.81 24.94
C THR A 35 41.45 -34.51 23.62
N GLN A 36 41.15 -35.81 23.64
CA GLN A 36 40.72 -36.57 22.46
C GLN A 36 39.42 -36.03 21.86
N ARG A 37 38.44 -35.66 22.72
CA ARG A 37 37.21 -35.04 22.25
C ARG A 37 37.50 -33.73 21.53
N LYS A 38 38.32 -32.85 22.12
CA LYS A 38 38.68 -31.56 21.52
C LYS A 38 39.49 -31.70 20.24
N SER A 39 40.41 -32.66 20.15
CA SER A 39 41.19 -32.87 18.92
C SER A 39 40.32 -33.27 17.73
N ILE A 40 39.17 -33.88 17.97
CA ILE A 40 38.18 -34.22 16.94
C ILE A 40 37.25 -33.02 16.66
N THR A 41 36.70 -32.39 17.70
CA THR A 41 35.67 -31.36 17.50
C THR A 41 36.25 -30.03 17.02
N GLN A 42 37.43 -29.62 17.48
CA GLN A 42 38.00 -28.31 17.15
C GLN A 42 38.23 -28.10 15.63
N PRO A 43 38.81 -29.06 14.89
CA PRO A 43 38.93 -28.92 13.43
C PRO A 43 37.58 -28.86 12.72
N ILE A 44 36.57 -29.60 13.21
CA ILE A 44 35.21 -29.59 12.66
C ILE A 44 34.55 -28.22 12.92
N ASP A 45 34.65 -27.70 14.16
CA ASP A 45 34.12 -26.40 14.53
C ASP A 45 34.79 -25.28 13.72
N ALA A 46 36.11 -25.37 13.51
CA ALA A 46 36.86 -24.43 12.68
C ALA A 46 36.46 -24.50 11.21
N ALA A 47 36.32 -25.70 10.64
CA ALA A 47 35.89 -25.91 9.26
C ALA A 47 34.45 -25.40 9.03
N LYS A 48 33.55 -25.71 9.97
CA LYS A 48 32.17 -25.23 9.96
C LYS A 48 32.11 -23.69 10.01
N LYS A 49 32.93 -23.07 10.87
CA LYS A 49 33.04 -21.61 10.95
C LYS A 49 33.56 -21.02 9.64
N ALA A 50 34.66 -21.55 9.10
CA ALA A 50 35.24 -21.08 7.84
C ALA A 50 34.24 -21.18 6.67
N ALA A 51 33.47 -22.28 6.61
CA ALA A 51 32.41 -22.43 5.62
C ALA A 51 31.31 -21.37 5.79
N MET A 52 30.84 -21.10 7.00
CA MET A 52 29.84 -20.04 7.25
C MET A 52 30.38 -18.65 6.91
N ASP A 53 31.61 -18.35 7.31
CA ASP A 53 32.23 -17.05 7.08
C ASP A 53 32.41 -16.76 5.56
N LEU A 54 32.64 -17.80 4.74
CA LEU A 54 32.70 -17.68 3.27
C LEU A 54 31.39 -17.16 2.66
N PHE A 55 30.24 -17.57 3.21
CA PHE A 55 28.94 -17.18 2.67
C PHE A 55 28.35 -15.94 3.35
N ARG A 56 28.83 -15.58 4.54
CA ARG A 56 28.30 -14.44 5.31
C ARG A 56 28.32 -13.14 4.52
N SER A 57 29.49 -12.75 4.00
CA SER A 57 29.63 -11.48 3.27
C SER A 57 28.85 -11.46 1.94
N PRO A 58 28.89 -12.51 1.10
CA PRO A 58 28.02 -12.58 -0.08
C PRO A 58 26.53 -12.52 0.25
N THR A 59 26.07 -13.21 1.30
CA THR A 59 24.67 -13.17 1.73
C THR A 59 24.28 -11.76 2.17
N GLU A 60 25.07 -11.12 3.04
CA GLU A 60 24.82 -9.75 3.50
C GLU A 60 24.83 -8.75 2.33
N TYR A 61 25.72 -8.91 1.34
CA TYR A 61 25.78 -8.09 0.15
C TYR A 61 24.50 -8.22 -0.70
N LEU A 62 24.04 -9.46 -0.93
CA LEU A 62 22.83 -9.71 -1.71
C LEU A 62 21.57 -9.22 -0.99
N GLU A 63 21.48 -9.40 0.34
CA GLU A 63 20.39 -8.86 1.15
C GLU A 63 20.32 -7.33 1.08
N GLN A 64 21.47 -6.65 1.19
CA GLN A 64 21.54 -5.19 1.07
C GLN A 64 21.16 -4.73 -0.35
N ALA A 65 21.64 -5.40 -1.38
CA ALA A 65 21.28 -5.10 -2.77
C ALA A 65 19.77 -5.26 -2.99
N GLU A 66 19.16 -6.33 -2.46
CA GLU A 66 17.73 -6.57 -2.54
C GLU A 66 16.92 -5.45 -1.84
N ILE A 67 17.32 -5.05 -0.63
CA ILE A 67 16.67 -3.97 0.12
C ILE A 67 16.73 -2.66 -0.66
N LEU A 68 17.91 -2.30 -1.18
CA LEU A 68 18.11 -1.08 -1.95
C LEU A 68 17.27 -1.06 -3.22
N LEU A 69 17.27 -2.15 -3.99
CA LEU A 69 16.49 -2.26 -5.22
C LEU A 69 14.98 -2.20 -4.93
N LYS A 70 14.48 -2.91 -3.91
CA LYS A 70 13.06 -2.83 -3.51
C LYS A 70 12.67 -1.42 -3.11
N SER A 71 13.50 -0.72 -2.34
CA SER A 71 13.24 0.67 -1.95
C SER A 71 13.21 1.62 -3.15
N ALA A 72 14.14 1.46 -4.10
CA ALA A 72 14.21 2.27 -5.31
C ALA A 72 12.97 2.06 -6.21
N ILE A 73 12.59 0.80 -6.45
CA ILE A 73 11.41 0.46 -7.26
C ILE A 73 10.14 0.99 -6.58
N GLN A 74 9.98 0.80 -5.25
CA GLN A 74 8.82 1.29 -4.52
C GLN A 74 8.69 2.82 -4.59
N THR A 75 9.82 3.54 -4.51
CA THR A 75 9.85 5.00 -4.63
C THR A 75 9.43 5.44 -6.03
N PHE A 76 9.97 4.79 -7.05
CA PHE A 76 9.62 5.06 -8.44
C PHE A 76 8.14 4.79 -8.72
N ASP A 77 7.62 3.63 -8.32
CA ASP A 77 6.22 3.23 -8.54
C ASP A 77 5.24 4.22 -7.89
N ARG A 78 5.53 4.66 -6.66
CA ARG A 78 4.73 5.68 -5.96
C ARG A 78 4.76 7.02 -6.71
N ALA A 79 5.93 7.44 -7.18
CA ALA A 79 6.07 8.69 -7.91
C ALA A 79 5.34 8.64 -9.26
N GLU A 80 5.46 7.53 -9.99
CA GLU A 80 4.73 7.31 -11.24
C GLU A 80 3.22 7.29 -11.02
N GLN A 81 2.74 6.56 -10.01
CA GLN A 81 1.32 6.54 -9.66
C GLN A 81 0.81 7.96 -9.34
N GLN A 82 1.57 8.74 -8.57
CA GLN A 82 1.20 10.12 -8.23
C GLN A 82 1.15 11.01 -9.48
N ARG A 83 2.13 10.90 -10.39
CA ARG A 83 2.16 11.63 -11.66
C ARG A 83 0.94 11.31 -12.52
N ARG A 84 0.57 10.03 -12.61
CA ARG A 84 -0.58 9.56 -13.37
C ARG A 84 -1.89 10.09 -12.82
N ILE A 85 -2.07 10.05 -11.50
CA ILE A 85 -3.27 10.60 -10.86
C ILE A 85 -3.35 12.12 -11.11
N ALA A 86 -2.23 12.83 -11.00
CA ALA A 86 -2.18 14.27 -11.25
C ALA A 86 -2.46 14.62 -12.73
N GLU A 87 -1.90 13.86 -13.67
CA GLU A 87 -2.14 14.04 -15.09
C GLU A 87 -3.58 13.72 -15.48
N GLN A 88 -4.12 12.60 -14.98
CA GLN A 88 -5.52 12.22 -15.16
C GLN A 88 -6.45 13.30 -14.61
N ALA A 89 -6.18 13.81 -13.40
CA ALA A 89 -6.97 14.89 -12.81
C ALA A 89 -6.91 16.19 -13.64
N ARG A 90 -5.74 16.51 -14.23
CA ARG A 90 -5.58 17.66 -15.13
C ARG A 90 -6.43 17.49 -16.39
N LEU A 91 -6.37 16.31 -17.02
CA LEU A 91 -7.12 15.99 -18.23
C LEU A 91 -8.64 15.98 -17.96
N GLU A 92 -9.06 15.46 -16.81
CA GLU A 92 -10.47 15.47 -16.38
C GLU A 92 -10.99 16.88 -16.10
N GLU A 93 -10.18 17.74 -15.49
CA GLU A 93 -10.54 19.12 -15.24
C GLU A 93 -10.62 19.92 -16.56
N GLU A 94 -9.73 19.68 -17.51
CA GLU A 94 -9.79 20.26 -18.85
C GLU A 94 -11.04 19.80 -19.61
N ALA A 95 -11.33 18.50 -19.60
CA ALA A 95 -12.55 17.95 -20.20
C ALA A 95 -13.81 18.52 -19.51
N ARG A 96 -13.79 18.70 -18.19
CA ARG A 96 -14.90 19.32 -17.45
C ARG A 96 -15.13 20.77 -17.88
N LYS A 97 -14.06 21.56 -18.02
CA LYS A 97 -14.15 22.95 -18.48
C LYS A 97 -14.71 23.04 -19.90
N GLU A 98 -14.26 22.15 -20.79
CA GLU A 98 -14.74 22.12 -22.16
C GLU A 98 -16.22 21.73 -22.23
N ARG A 99 -16.64 20.72 -21.46
CA ARG A 99 -18.08 20.38 -21.32
C ARG A 99 -18.91 21.54 -20.79
N ALA A 100 -18.44 22.20 -19.74
CA ALA A 100 -19.14 23.35 -19.18
C ALA A 100 -19.25 24.51 -20.18
N ARG A 101 -18.23 24.72 -21.03
CA ARG A 101 -18.28 25.72 -22.12
C ARG A 101 -19.36 25.35 -23.14
N LEU A 102 -19.39 24.10 -23.59
CA LEU A 102 -20.37 23.61 -24.57
C LEU A 102 -21.79 23.63 -24.02
N GLU A 103 -21.99 23.27 -22.75
CA GLU A 103 -23.29 23.35 -22.06
C GLU A 103 -23.76 24.81 -21.91
N SER A 104 -22.85 25.73 -21.56
CA SER A 104 -23.17 27.15 -21.51
C SER A 104 -23.50 27.73 -22.88
N GLU A 105 -22.80 27.29 -23.93
CA GLU A 105 -23.09 27.70 -25.30
C GLU A 105 -24.44 27.15 -25.77
N ALA A 106 -24.74 25.89 -25.47
CA ALA A 106 -26.04 25.28 -25.74
C ALA A 106 -27.17 26.05 -25.04
N ALA A 107 -27.01 26.37 -23.75
CA ALA A 107 -27.99 27.15 -22.99
C ALA A 107 -28.19 28.56 -23.57
N ALA A 108 -27.12 29.22 -24.02
CA ALA A 108 -27.20 30.53 -24.66
C ALA A 108 -27.93 30.48 -26.01
N ARG A 109 -27.65 29.44 -26.82
CA ARG A 109 -28.33 29.20 -28.11
C ARG A 109 -29.82 28.91 -27.93
N GLU A 110 -30.15 28.08 -26.95
CA GLU A 110 -31.54 27.79 -26.58
C GLU A 110 -32.29 29.06 -26.15
N ALA A 111 -31.68 29.87 -25.28
CA ALA A 111 -32.28 31.11 -24.83
C ALA A 111 -32.48 32.13 -25.97
N ALA A 112 -31.51 32.25 -26.88
CA ALA A 112 -31.60 33.13 -28.04
C ALA A 112 -32.71 32.68 -29.01
N ALA A 113 -32.79 31.38 -29.32
CA ALA A 113 -33.82 30.82 -30.20
C ALA A 113 -35.22 31.02 -29.61
N ARG A 114 -35.40 30.79 -28.30
CA ARG A 114 -36.66 31.05 -27.60
C ARG A 114 -37.06 32.53 -27.63
N ALA A 115 -36.12 33.44 -27.34
CA ALA A 115 -36.40 34.87 -27.35
C ALA A 115 -36.79 35.38 -28.75
N GLU A 116 -36.17 34.86 -29.82
CA GLU A 116 -36.53 35.22 -31.19
C GLU A 116 -37.87 34.62 -31.61
N ALA A 117 -38.16 33.38 -31.24
CA ALA A 117 -39.46 32.75 -31.47
C ALA A 117 -40.60 33.49 -30.73
N ASP A 118 -40.36 33.91 -29.48
CA ASP A 118 -41.33 34.69 -28.69
C ASP A 118 -41.62 36.03 -29.35
N ARG A 119 -40.60 36.70 -29.89
CA ARG A 119 -40.77 37.95 -30.65
C ARG A 119 -41.60 37.74 -31.92
N LEU A 120 -41.25 36.73 -32.72
CA LEU A 120 -41.99 36.41 -33.95
C LEU A 120 -43.44 36.01 -33.65
N SER A 121 -43.69 35.31 -32.54
CA SER A 121 -45.03 34.94 -32.08
C SER A 121 -45.86 36.16 -31.64
N GLN A 122 -45.24 37.13 -30.95
CA GLN A 122 -45.90 38.39 -30.60
C GLN A 122 -46.24 39.23 -31.84
N GLU A 123 -45.33 39.30 -32.82
CA GLU A 123 -45.56 39.97 -34.10
C GLU A 123 -46.67 39.29 -34.91
N ALA A 124 -46.70 37.94 -34.92
CA ALA A 124 -47.77 37.15 -35.54
C ALA A 124 -49.13 37.41 -34.88
N ALA A 125 -49.19 37.47 -33.55
CA ALA A 125 -50.42 37.75 -32.80
C ALA A 125 -50.94 39.18 -33.08
N ALA A 126 -50.05 40.16 -33.19
CA ALA A 126 -50.40 41.54 -33.55
C ALA A 126 -50.93 41.64 -34.99
N ALA A 127 -50.30 40.95 -35.95
CA ALA A 127 -50.77 40.88 -37.34
C ALA A 127 -52.15 40.20 -37.47
N ALA A 128 -52.40 39.15 -36.68
CA ALA A 128 -53.68 38.48 -36.62
C ALA A 128 -54.77 39.39 -36.05
N ALA A 129 -54.47 40.15 -34.99
CA ALA A 129 -55.38 41.14 -34.42
C ALA A 129 -55.70 42.30 -35.38
N ALA A 130 -54.77 42.64 -36.29
CA ALA A 130 -54.97 43.63 -37.35
C ALA A 130 -55.73 43.10 -38.59
N GLY A 131 -56.08 41.80 -38.62
CA GLY A 131 -56.83 41.18 -39.72
C GLY A 131 -55.97 40.69 -40.88
N ASN A 132 -54.64 40.76 -40.79
CA ASN A 132 -53.71 40.30 -41.83
C ASN A 132 -53.37 38.81 -41.61
N VAL A 133 -54.29 37.93 -42.01
CA VAL A 133 -54.20 36.48 -41.76
C VAL A 133 -52.98 35.83 -42.43
N GLU A 134 -52.61 36.25 -43.65
CA GLU A 134 -51.45 35.70 -44.37
C GLU A 134 -50.11 36.07 -43.72
N ASP A 135 -49.96 37.33 -43.28
CA ASP A 135 -48.73 37.77 -42.60
C ASP A 135 -48.57 37.10 -41.22
N ALA A 136 -49.68 36.93 -40.48
CA ALA A 136 -49.68 36.20 -39.22
C ALA A 136 -49.25 34.74 -39.40
N ALA A 137 -49.77 34.05 -40.42
CA ALA A 137 -49.39 32.67 -40.73
C ALA A 137 -47.90 32.55 -41.11
N ARG A 138 -47.36 33.48 -41.90
CA ARG A 138 -45.94 33.49 -42.28
C ARG A 138 -45.02 33.65 -41.06
N LEU A 139 -45.30 34.62 -40.19
CA LEU A 139 -44.52 34.88 -38.97
C LEU A 139 -44.56 33.70 -37.99
N GLN A 140 -45.68 32.98 -37.93
CA GLN A 140 -45.83 31.82 -37.06
C GLN A 140 -45.06 30.59 -37.57
N VAL A 141 -45.00 30.40 -38.89
CA VAL A 141 -44.12 29.39 -39.51
C VAL A 141 -42.65 29.74 -39.28
N GLU A 142 -42.26 31.01 -39.39
CA GLU A 142 -40.90 31.46 -39.12
C GLU A 142 -40.51 31.24 -37.65
N ALA A 143 -41.40 31.54 -36.71
CA ALA A 143 -41.20 31.27 -35.28
C ALA A 143 -40.94 29.77 -35.03
N GLN A 144 -41.75 28.89 -35.64
CA GLN A 144 -41.58 27.44 -35.51
C GLN A 144 -40.25 26.97 -36.10
N GLN A 145 -39.86 27.49 -37.27
CA GLN A 145 -38.58 27.16 -37.90
C GLN A 145 -37.39 27.60 -37.05
N ARG A 146 -37.46 28.75 -36.36
CA ARG A 146 -36.40 29.20 -35.44
C ARG A 146 -36.27 28.33 -34.21
N VAL A 147 -37.38 27.85 -33.64
CA VAL A 147 -37.36 26.88 -32.54
C VAL A 147 -36.69 25.58 -32.99
N GLU A 148 -37.12 25.03 -34.12
CA GLU A 148 -36.60 23.76 -34.63
C GLU A 148 -35.11 23.83 -35.00
N GLN A 149 -34.65 24.95 -35.60
CA GLN A 149 -33.24 25.20 -35.85
C GLN A 149 -32.44 25.34 -34.55
N GLY A 150 -32.96 26.08 -33.57
CA GLY A 150 -32.33 26.24 -32.26
C GLY A 150 -32.20 24.90 -31.52
N GLU A 151 -33.25 24.08 -31.53
CA GLU A 151 -33.24 22.73 -30.94
C GLU A 151 -32.22 21.82 -31.62
N ALA A 152 -32.09 21.87 -32.94
CA ALA A 152 -31.09 21.09 -33.68
C ALA A 152 -29.64 21.52 -33.33
N GLU A 153 -29.38 22.82 -33.21
CA GLU A 153 -28.07 23.35 -32.79
C GLU A 153 -27.74 22.95 -31.34
N VAL A 154 -28.70 23.11 -30.43
CA VAL A 154 -28.57 22.72 -29.02
C VAL A 154 -28.31 21.23 -28.89
N MET A 155 -29.07 20.40 -29.60
CA MET A 155 -28.88 18.94 -29.61
C MET A 155 -27.46 18.58 -30.08
N THR A 156 -26.96 19.26 -31.12
CA THR A 156 -25.60 19.03 -31.63
C THR A 156 -24.53 19.41 -30.60
N LEU A 157 -24.70 20.54 -29.91
CA LEU A 157 -23.78 20.99 -28.85
C LEU A 157 -23.83 20.09 -27.61
N GLN A 158 -25.01 19.63 -27.20
CA GLN A 158 -25.18 18.68 -26.10
C GLN A 158 -24.60 17.29 -26.42
N GLN A 159 -24.79 16.81 -27.66
CA GLN A 159 -24.13 15.60 -28.15
C GLN A 159 -22.61 15.76 -28.15
N THR A 160 -22.10 16.91 -28.58
CA THR A 160 -20.65 17.20 -28.53
C THR A 160 -20.15 17.21 -27.08
N ALA A 161 -20.88 17.85 -26.15
CA ALA A 161 -20.51 17.90 -24.73
C ALA A 161 -20.47 16.50 -24.09
N THR A 162 -21.42 15.62 -24.40
CA THR A 162 -21.42 14.25 -23.86
C THR A 162 -20.27 13.39 -24.38
N LEU A 163 -19.77 13.67 -25.59
CA LEU A 163 -18.62 12.97 -26.17
C LEU A 163 -17.26 13.47 -25.65
N VAL A 164 -17.20 14.66 -25.05
CA VAL A 164 -15.96 15.18 -24.43
C VAL A 164 -15.65 14.39 -23.15
N THR A 165 -14.71 13.47 -23.27
CA THR A 165 -14.19 12.66 -22.16
C THR A 165 -12.67 12.79 -22.11
N ALA A 166 -12.11 12.71 -20.90
CA ALA A 166 -10.66 12.75 -20.73
C ALA A 166 -10.04 11.42 -21.19
N PRO A 167 -8.94 11.46 -21.96
CA PRO A 167 -8.21 10.24 -22.30
C PRO A 167 -7.60 9.63 -21.04
N ILE A 168 -7.66 8.30 -20.92
CA ILE A 168 -7.18 7.57 -19.74
C ILE A 168 -5.66 7.37 -19.84
N THR A 169 -4.92 7.76 -18.81
CA THR A 169 -3.47 7.51 -18.74
C THR A 169 -3.17 6.03 -18.42
N GLU A 170 -2.62 5.27 -19.38
CA GLU A 170 -2.40 3.81 -19.27
C GLU A 170 -1.32 3.38 -18.27
N ALA A 171 -1.65 2.47 -17.35
CA ALA A 171 -0.74 1.83 -16.38
C ALA A 171 0.49 1.17 -17.05
N PRO A 172 1.69 1.26 -16.45
CA PRO A 172 2.86 0.56 -16.99
C PRO A 172 2.66 -0.94 -16.78
N ARG A 173 3.14 -1.75 -17.74
CA ARG A 173 3.05 -3.21 -17.62
C ARG A 173 3.98 -3.69 -16.50
N ALA A 174 3.45 -4.54 -15.63
CA ALA A 174 4.24 -5.15 -14.56
C ALA A 174 5.34 -6.05 -15.16
N SER A 175 6.56 -5.92 -14.65
CA SER A 175 7.68 -6.79 -15.02
C SER A 175 7.48 -8.21 -14.49
N ALA A 176 7.81 -9.22 -15.29
CA ALA A 176 7.72 -10.61 -14.86
C ALA A 176 8.61 -10.86 -13.62
N GLY A 177 8.09 -11.63 -12.65
CA GLY A 177 8.81 -12.01 -11.43
C GLY A 177 8.76 -10.99 -10.28
N VAL A 178 8.32 -9.75 -10.53
CA VAL A 178 8.14 -8.71 -9.51
C VAL A 178 6.67 -8.39 -9.35
N SER A 179 6.16 -8.46 -8.10
CA SER A 179 4.78 -8.16 -7.77
C SER A 179 4.74 -7.23 -6.56
N SER A 180 3.93 -6.18 -6.65
CA SER A 180 3.60 -5.34 -5.50
C SER A 180 2.33 -5.88 -4.82
N ARG A 181 2.30 -5.80 -3.49
CA ARG A 181 1.11 -6.09 -2.69
C ARG A 181 0.92 -5.02 -1.63
N LYS A 182 -0.34 -4.71 -1.33
CA LYS A 182 -0.70 -3.81 -0.25
C LYS A 182 -0.69 -4.55 1.09
N VAL A 183 -0.05 -3.96 2.09
CA VAL A 183 0.07 -4.47 3.46
C VAL A 183 -0.34 -3.36 4.42
N TRP A 184 -1.11 -3.72 5.44
CA TRP A 184 -1.50 -2.79 6.48
C TRP A 184 -0.42 -2.73 7.55
N LYS A 185 0.07 -1.52 7.82
CA LYS A 185 1.05 -1.23 8.87
C LYS A 185 0.43 -0.28 9.89
N ALA A 186 0.96 -0.31 11.10
CA ALA A 186 0.56 0.57 12.18
C ALA A 186 1.77 1.29 12.76
N GLU A 187 1.56 2.54 13.17
CA GLU A 187 2.50 3.36 13.92
C GLU A 187 1.81 3.92 15.17
N VAL A 188 2.54 4.02 16.28
CA VAL A 188 2.01 4.61 17.52
C VAL A 188 2.33 6.10 17.49
N ASP A 189 1.34 6.92 17.14
CA ASP A 189 1.48 8.38 17.14
C ASP A 189 1.39 8.94 18.58
N ASP A 190 0.48 8.40 19.39
CA ASP A 190 0.28 8.82 20.79
C ASP A 190 0.27 7.62 21.75
N LYS A 191 1.39 7.43 22.44
CA LYS A 191 1.55 6.37 23.43
C LYS A 191 0.65 6.55 24.65
N LEU A 192 0.34 7.78 25.06
CA LEU A 192 -0.51 8.04 26.22
C LEU A 192 -1.96 7.67 25.91
N ALA A 193 -2.43 7.99 24.70
CA ALA A 193 -3.74 7.56 24.22
C ALA A 193 -3.84 6.03 24.13
N LEU A 194 -2.79 5.36 23.66
CA LEU A 194 -2.73 3.90 23.64
C LEU A 194 -2.80 3.29 25.04
N ILE A 195 -2.04 3.83 26.01
CA ILE A 195 -2.07 3.35 27.40
C ILE A 195 -3.44 3.53 28.03
N ARG A 196 -4.09 4.68 27.81
CA ARG A 196 -5.47 4.93 28.30
C ARG A 196 -6.47 3.94 27.71
N TYR A 197 -6.35 3.67 26.40
CA TYR A 197 -7.19 2.68 25.73
C TYR A 197 -6.98 1.27 26.28
N VAL A 198 -5.73 0.87 26.51
CA VAL A 198 -5.39 -0.44 27.10
C VAL A 198 -5.87 -0.54 28.56
N ALA A 199 -5.87 0.58 29.30
CA ALA A 199 -6.40 0.61 30.66
C ALA A 199 -7.93 0.44 30.70
N GLU A 200 -8.65 0.95 29.70
CA GLU A 200 -10.10 0.74 29.52
C GLU A 200 -10.44 -0.66 28.98
N HIS A 201 -9.52 -1.28 28.24
CA HIS A 201 -9.67 -2.58 27.59
C HIS A 201 -8.55 -3.57 28.00
N PRO A 202 -8.74 -4.29 29.12
CA PRO A 202 -7.73 -5.22 29.66
C PRO A 202 -7.31 -6.32 28.68
N GLU A 203 -8.11 -6.65 27.66
CA GLU A 203 -7.74 -7.61 26.60
C GLU A 203 -6.46 -7.23 25.84
N TYR A 204 -6.10 -5.95 25.83
CA TYR A 204 -4.93 -5.41 25.13
C TYR A 204 -3.73 -5.17 26.05
N VAL A 205 -3.69 -5.76 27.25
CA VAL A 205 -2.59 -5.61 28.22
C VAL A 205 -1.20 -5.81 27.61
N ASN A 206 -1.08 -6.75 26.67
CA ASN A 206 0.19 -7.05 25.97
C ASN A 206 0.67 -5.91 25.03
N LEU A 207 -0.15 -4.88 24.81
CA LEU A 207 0.16 -3.70 24.00
C LEU A 207 0.62 -2.50 24.85
N LEU A 208 0.63 -2.61 26.19
CA LEU A 208 1.05 -1.54 27.10
C LEU A 208 2.49 -1.05 26.80
N ASP A 209 3.36 -1.99 26.43
CA ASP A 209 4.74 -1.72 26.03
C ASP A 209 4.89 -1.26 24.57
N ALA A 210 3.78 -0.94 23.89
CA ALA A 210 3.76 -0.61 22.46
C ALA A 210 4.41 -1.71 21.59
N ASN A 211 4.02 -2.96 21.82
CA ASN A 211 4.54 -4.11 21.08
C ASN A 211 4.12 -4.04 19.59
N MET A 212 4.98 -3.44 18.77
CA MET A 212 4.75 -3.21 17.34
C MET A 212 4.37 -4.49 16.57
N PRO A 213 5.01 -5.65 16.79
CA PRO A 213 4.55 -6.92 16.19
C PRO A 213 3.08 -7.26 16.50
N ALA A 214 2.62 -7.07 17.74
CA ALA A 214 1.24 -7.35 18.12
C ALA A 214 0.27 -6.31 17.54
N ILE A 215 0.64 -5.03 17.57
CA ILE A 215 -0.15 -3.93 16.98
C ILE A 215 -0.29 -4.14 15.46
N ASN A 216 0.79 -4.50 14.76
CA ASN A 216 0.74 -4.77 13.31
C ASN A 216 -0.16 -5.97 12.97
N LYS A 217 -0.22 -7.00 13.82
CA LYS A 217 -1.17 -8.13 13.62
C LYS A 217 -2.62 -7.67 13.74
N ILE A 218 -2.93 -6.83 14.73
CA ILE A 218 -4.26 -6.25 14.92
C ILE A 218 -4.61 -5.35 13.73
N ALA A 219 -3.68 -4.50 13.29
CA ALA A 219 -3.86 -3.64 12.12
C ALA A 219 -4.05 -4.44 10.83
N LEU A 220 -3.37 -5.57 10.66
CA LEU A 220 -3.58 -6.46 9.52
C LEU A 220 -4.98 -7.08 9.53
N ALA A 221 -5.48 -7.46 10.70
CA ALA A 221 -6.79 -8.09 10.87
C ALA A 221 -7.94 -7.09 10.72
N LEU A 222 -7.84 -5.92 11.36
CA LEU A 222 -8.92 -4.95 11.49
C LEU A 222 -8.83 -3.79 10.48
N LYS A 223 -7.65 -3.53 9.89
CA LYS A 223 -7.41 -2.50 8.86
C LYS A 223 -7.94 -1.14 9.29
N ALA A 224 -8.81 -0.50 8.50
CA ALA A 224 -9.43 0.78 8.80
C ALA A 224 -10.33 0.76 10.06
N ASN A 225 -10.78 -0.42 10.49
CA ASN A 225 -11.62 -0.59 11.68
C ASN A 225 -10.79 -0.85 12.96
N CYS A 226 -9.48 -0.59 12.94
CA CYS A 226 -8.65 -0.76 14.13
C CYS A 226 -9.12 0.21 15.24
N PRO A 227 -9.56 -0.31 16.40
CA PRO A 227 -10.13 0.53 17.45
C PRO A 227 -9.07 1.13 18.38
N LEU A 228 -7.79 0.77 18.19
CA LEU A 228 -6.67 1.21 19.04
C LEU A 228 -6.48 2.73 18.93
N LYS A 229 -6.90 3.46 19.97
CA LYS A 229 -6.63 4.91 20.05
C LYS A 229 -5.13 5.16 20.21
N GLY A 230 -4.62 6.20 19.54
CA GLY A 230 -3.19 6.53 19.51
C GLY A 230 -2.36 5.72 18.51
N VAL A 231 -2.99 4.81 17.76
CA VAL A 231 -2.35 4.03 16.68
C VAL A 231 -2.87 4.49 15.33
N ARG A 232 -1.96 4.91 14.46
CA ARG A 232 -2.25 5.25 13.07
C ARG A 232 -2.02 4.03 12.19
N VAL A 233 -3.11 3.51 11.63
CA VAL A 233 -3.09 2.38 10.70
C VAL A 233 -3.11 2.91 9.26
N PHE A 234 -2.16 2.48 8.43
CA PHE A 234 -2.04 2.91 7.04
C PHE A 234 -1.73 1.74 6.10
N GLU A 235 -2.13 1.91 4.85
CA GLU A 235 -1.80 0.97 3.78
C GLU A 235 -0.43 1.31 3.18
N ASP A 236 0.45 0.33 3.11
CA ASP A 236 1.77 0.43 2.50
C ASP A 236 1.89 -0.57 1.34
N SER A 237 2.62 -0.21 0.29
CA SER A 237 2.87 -1.10 -0.86
C SER A 237 4.22 -1.77 -0.66
N VAL A 238 4.28 -3.09 -0.59
CA VAL A 238 5.55 -3.84 -0.49
C VAL A 238 5.81 -4.62 -1.77
N ILE A 239 7.08 -4.69 -2.16
CA ILE A 239 7.51 -5.43 -3.35
C ILE A 239 7.95 -6.84 -2.95
N ALA A 240 7.37 -7.82 -3.61
CA ALA A 240 7.78 -9.21 -3.60
C ALA A 240 8.44 -9.55 -4.94
N ALA A 241 9.59 -10.21 -4.88
CA ALA A 241 10.25 -10.78 -6.05
C ALA A 241 10.35 -12.29 -5.86
N ARG A 242 10.18 -13.06 -6.93
CA ARG A 242 10.44 -14.51 -6.93
C ARG A 242 11.52 -14.81 -7.95
N ALA A 243 12.46 -15.68 -7.56
CA ALA A 243 13.32 -16.33 -8.53
C ALA A 243 12.48 -17.22 -9.45
N ALA A 244 12.87 -17.29 -10.72
CA ALA A 244 12.26 -18.15 -11.72
C ALA A 244 12.57 -19.63 -11.46
#